data_AF-A0A453I3T8-F1
#
_entry.id   AF-A0A453I3T8-F1
#
_cell.length_a   1.000
_cell.length_b   1.000
_cell.length_c   1.000
_cell.angle_alpha   90.00
_cell.angle_beta   90.00
_cell.angle_gamma   90.00
#
_symmetry.space_group_name_H-M   'P 1'
#
loop_
_entity.id
_entity.type
_entity.pdbx_description
1 polymer ?
#
loop_
_entity_poly.entity_id
_entity_poly.type
_entity_poly.pdbx_seq_one_letter_code
_entity_poly.pdbx_strand_id
1 'polypeptide(L)'
;QSIEDAAELEGLLPPKAGPNFRYHTDESKESTEGHRISKELVSMVRGRKTTRDIILWVEEQIVPANGTKFAVDVVSQTLLDIGSKSFTHLITVLERYGQIISKLCPDEEMQLLLMDEVSAYWKNSTQMTAIAIDRMMGYRLISNLAIVKWVFSPANVDQFHVSDRPWE
;
A
#
# COMPACT_ATOMS: atom_id res chain seq x y z
N GLN A 1 29.00 -31.97 -15.69
CA GLN A 1 28.17 -31.27 -16.69
C GLN A 1 27.67 -30.02 -16.00
N SER A 2 28.20 -28.88 -16.40
CA SER A 2 27.92 -27.57 -15.80
C SER A 2 26.43 -27.23 -16.00
N ILE A 3 25.83 -26.51 -15.05
CA ILE A 3 24.42 -26.07 -15.05
C ILE A 3 24.25 -24.90 -16.05
N GLU A 4 24.94 -24.96 -17.19
CA GLU A 4 25.19 -23.80 -18.04
C GLU A 4 24.05 -23.44 -18.99
N ASP A 5 23.00 -24.25 -19.11
CA ASP A 5 21.82 -23.92 -19.93
C ASP A 5 20.51 -24.33 -19.24
N ALA A 6 20.21 -23.69 -18.10
CA ALA A 6 18.89 -23.75 -17.47
C ALA A 6 17.99 -22.57 -17.91
N ALA A 7 18.15 -22.07 -19.15
CA ALA A 7 17.35 -20.96 -19.69
C ALA A 7 15.84 -21.25 -19.63
N GLU A 8 15.44 -22.52 -19.77
CA GLU A 8 14.05 -22.96 -19.63
C GLU A 8 13.48 -22.77 -18.21
N LEU A 9 14.34 -22.70 -17.17
CA LEU A 9 13.94 -22.48 -15.78
C LEU A 9 13.93 -21.01 -15.38
N GLU A 10 14.48 -20.10 -16.20
CA GLU A 10 14.49 -18.67 -15.91
C GLU A 10 13.06 -18.11 -15.79
N GLY A 11 12.12 -18.65 -16.58
CA GLY A 11 10.70 -18.31 -16.50
C GLY A 11 10.00 -18.75 -15.21
N LEU A 12 10.64 -19.61 -14.40
CA LEU A 12 10.14 -20.04 -13.09
C LEU A 12 10.72 -19.21 -11.94
N LEU A 13 11.67 -18.31 -12.21
CA LEU A 13 12.19 -17.43 -11.19
C LEU A 13 11.08 -16.48 -10.70
N PRO A 14 11.06 -16.17 -9.40
CA PRO A 14 10.12 -15.19 -8.89
C PRO A 14 10.35 -13.83 -9.58
N PRO A 15 9.29 -13.05 -9.82
CA PRO A 15 9.44 -11.71 -10.37
C PRO A 15 10.35 -10.88 -9.46
N LYS A 16 11.09 -9.94 -10.04
CA LYS A 16 11.91 -9.02 -9.25
C LYS A 16 11.04 -8.32 -8.21
N ALA A 17 11.41 -8.54 -6.95
CA ALA A 17 10.81 -7.86 -5.82
C ALA A 17 11.10 -6.36 -5.90
N GLY A 18 10.13 -5.54 -5.51
CA GLY A 18 10.27 -4.09 -5.47
C GLY A 18 8.91 -3.40 -5.30
N PRO A 19 8.94 -2.10 -4.97
CA PRO A 19 7.73 -1.29 -4.95
C PRO A 19 7.16 -1.08 -6.36
N ASN A 20 5.84 -1.05 -6.44
CA ASN A 20 5.08 -0.72 -7.63
C ASN A 20 4.25 0.54 -7.35
N PHE A 21 4.93 1.69 -7.33
CA PHE A 21 4.26 2.95 -7.05
C PHE A 21 3.55 3.47 -8.30
N ARG A 22 2.23 3.73 -8.20
CA ARG A 22 1.41 4.13 -9.34
C ARG A 22 1.63 5.59 -9.79
N TYR A 23 2.15 6.44 -8.91
CA TYR A 23 2.19 7.89 -9.11
C TYR A 23 3.58 8.42 -9.50
N HIS A 24 4.39 7.63 -10.21
CA HIS A 24 5.74 8.02 -10.65
C HIS A 24 5.74 9.12 -11.73
N THR A 25 4.91 9.01 -12.75
CA THR A 25 4.85 9.95 -13.90
C THR A 25 3.53 9.79 -14.66
N ASP A 26 3.15 10.83 -15.39
CA ASP A 26 1.77 11.15 -15.73
C ASP A 26 1.33 10.60 -17.11
N GLU A 27 0.42 9.61 -17.16
CA GLU A 27 -0.14 9.08 -18.42
C GLU A 27 -1.68 9.21 -18.53
N SER A 28 -2.40 9.54 -17.44
CA SER A 28 -3.86 9.67 -17.43
C SER A 28 -4.32 10.78 -16.48
N LYS A 29 -5.50 11.39 -16.70
CA LYS A 29 -6.00 12.50 -15.85
C LYS A 29 -6.11 12.15 -14.36
N GLU A 30 -6.51 10.91 -14.06
CA GLU A 30 -6.61 10.40 -12.68
C GLU A 30 -5.22 10.15 -12.08
N SER A 31 -4.28 9.69 -12.91
CA SER A 31 -2.85 9.64 -12.58
C SER A 31 -2.22 11.01 -12.41
N THR A 32 -2.66 12.04 -13.15
CA THR A 32 -2.19 13.43 -13.05
C THR A 32 -2.51 14.01 -11.69
N GLU A 33 -3.78 13.87 -11.29
CA GLU A 33 -4.27 14.39 -10.02
C GLU A 33 -3.70 13.60 -8.85
N GLY A 34 -3.65 12.27 -8.96
CA GLY A 34 -2.99 11.41 -7.98
C GLY A 34 -1.50 11.74 -7.82
N HIS A 35 -0.78 11.97 -8.92
CA HIS A 35 0.61 12.42 -8.91
C HIS A 35 0.77 13.77 -8.22
N ARG A 36 -0.12 14.73 -8.49
CA ARG A 36 -0.12 16.06 -7.85
C ARG A 36 -0.29 15.94 -6.34
N ILE A 37 -1.31 15.20 -5.89
CA ILE A 37 -1.64 14.99 -4.47
C ILE A 37 -0.53 14.23 -3.76
N SER A 38 0.00 13.18 -4.38
CA SER A 38 1.15 12.42 -3.90
C SER A 38 2.37 13.33 -3.66
N LYS A 39 2.74 14.13 -4.66
CA LYS A 39 3.87 15.07 -4.55
C LYS A 39 3.66 16.10 -3.44
N GLU A 40 2.44 16.59 -3.27
CA GLU A 40 2.07 17.51 -2.20
C GLU A 40 2.21 16.83 -0.82
N LEU A 41 1.70 15.61 -0.66
CA LEU A 41 1.84 14.83 0.57
C LEU A 41 3.31 14.53 0.90
N VAL A 42 4.13 14.15 -0.08
CA VAL A 42 5.59 13.99 0.09
C VAL A 42 6.22 15.29 0.59
N SER A 43 5.83 16.44 0.02
CA SER A 43 6.31 17.74 0.48
C SER A 43 5.90 18.05 1.91
N MET A 44 4.67 17.73 2.31
CA MET A 44 4.19 17.93 3.69
C MET A 44 4.93 17.05 4.70
N VAL A 45 5.19 15.77 4.37
CA VAL A 45 5.96 14.85 5.22
C VAL A 45 7.41 15.32 5.34
N ARG A 46 8.05 15.71 4.24
CA ARG A 46 9.43 16.26 4.24
C ARG A 46 9.52 17.58 5.00
N GLY A 47 8.50 18.42 4.86
CA GLY A 47 8.33 19.67 5.62
C GLY A 47 7.95 19.46 7.09
N ARG A 48 7.81 18.21 7.55
CA ARG A 48 7.46 17.83 8.92
C ARG A 48 6.16 18.47 9.40
N LYS A 49 5.19 18.66 8.50
CA LYS A 49 3.83 19.06 8.91
C LYS A 49 3.28 18.06 9.93
N THR A 50 2.45 18.56 10.84
CA THR A 50 1.86 17.70 11.87
C THR A 50 0.87 16.73 11.24
N THR A 51 0.71 15.54 11.84
CA THR A 51 -0.27 14.55 11.37
C THR A 51 -1.68 15.15 11.34
N ARG A 52 -2.02 16.03 12.29
CA ARG A 52 -3.29 16.75 12.32
C ARG A 52 -3.49 17.65 11.10
N ASP A 53 -2.48 18.42 10.70
CA ASP A 53 -2.60 19.32 9.54
C ASP A 53 -2.81 18.53 8.24
N ILE A 54 -2.16 17.37 8.12
CA ILE A 54 -2.32 16.50 6.95
C ILE A 54 -3.72 15.85 6.96
N ILE A 55 -4.23 15.42 8.13
CA ILE A 55 -5.61 14.92 8.26
C ILE A 55 -6.61 15.99 7.78
N LEU A 56 -6.48 17.23 8.25
CA LEU A 56 -7.36 18.32 7.83
C LEU A 56 -7.28 18.58 6.32
N TRP A 57 -6.07 18.58 5.75
CA TRP A 57 -5.92 18.71 4.30
C TRP A 57 -6.58 17.56 3.52
N VAL A 58 -6.45 16.31 3.98
CA VAL A 58 -7.14 15.16 3.36
C VAL A 58 -8.66 15.31 3.47
N GLU A 59 -9.19 15.60 4.66
CA GLU A 59 -10.63 15.67 4.93
C GLU A 59 -11.30 16.87 4.27
N GLU A 60 -10.63 18.02 4.16
CA GLU A 60 -11.21 19.26 3.65
C GLU A 60 -10.97 19.47 2.15
N GLN A 61 -9.94 18.86 1.55
CA GLN A 61 -9.59 19.09 0.15
C GLN A 61 -9.69 17.83 -0.70
N ILE A 62 -9.11 16.72 -0.26
CA ILE A 62 -8.97 15.53 -1.10
C ILE A 62 -10.25 14.69 -1.12
N VAL A 63 -10.80 14.39 0.05
CA VAL A 63 -12.03 13.59 0.15
C VAL A 63 -13.22 14.29 -0.55
N PRO A 64 -13.46 15.60 -0.38
CA PRO A 64 -14.58 16.27 -1.05
C PRO A 64 -14.41 16.37 -2.57
N ALA A 65 -13.17 16.51 -3.07
CA ALA A 65 -12.92 16.69 -4.49
C ALA A 65 -12.87 15.37 -5.28
N ASN A 66 -12.34 14.30 -4.67
CA ASN A 66 -12.04 13.04 -5.36
C ASN A 66 -12.79 11.82 -4.78
N GLY A 67 -13.36 11.95 -3.59
CA GLY A 67 -14.00 10.85 -2.87
C GLY A 67 -13.03 10.05 -2.00
N THR A 68 -13.58 9.37 -0.98
CA THR A 68 -12.81 8.65 0.03
C THR A 68 -11.96 7.52 -0.54
N LYS A 69 -12.48 6.74 -1.50
CA LYS A 69 -11.75 5.61 -2.10
C LYS A 69 -10.47 6.06 -2.80
N PHE A 70 -10.56 7.13 -3.58
CA PHE A 70 -9.41 7.75 -4.22
C PHE A 70 -8.41 8.29 -3.18
N ALA A 71 -8.91 8.93 -2.11
CA ALA A 71 -8.05 9.42 -1.03
C ALA A 71 -7.27 8.27 -0.34
N VAL A 72 -7.89 7.11 -0.12
CA VAL A 72 -7.22 5.93 0.44
C VAL A 72 -6.13 5.43 -0.49
N ASP A 73 -6.42 5.29 -1.78
CA ASP A 73 -5.43 4.90 -2.80
C ASP A 73 -4.21 5.82 -2.76
N VAL A 74 -4.39 7.11 -3.07
CA VAL A 74 -3.26 8.03 -3.21
C VAL A 74 -2.48 8.22 -1.91
N VAL A 75 -3.17 8.32 -0.76
CA VAL A 75 -2.50 8.52 0.53
C VAL A 75 -1.74 7.27 0.98
N SER A 76 -2.35 6.08 0.87
CA SER A 76 -1.70 4.83 1.26
C SER A 76 -0.49 4.54 0.36
N GLN A 77 -0.64 4.59 -0.97
CA GLN A 77 0.44 4.42 -1.94
C GLN A 77 1.61 5.36 -1.63
N THR A 78 1.33 6.64 -1.36
CA THR A 78 2.36 7.64 -1.11
C THR A 78 3.08 7.42 0.23
N LEU A 79 2.37 7.06 1.30
CA LEU A 79 3.00 6.76 2.59
C LEU A 79 3.86 5.49 2.51
N LEU A 80 3.39 4.46 1.78
CA LEU A 80 4.17 3.24 1.52
C LEU A 80 5.44 3.56 0.73
N ASP A 81 5.36 4.45 -0.27
CA ASP A 81 6.52 4.92 -1.03
C ASP A 81 7.56 5.64 -0.19
N ILE A 82 7.12 6.57 0.67
CA ILE A 82 8.00 7.25 1.63
C ILE A 82 8.69 6.24 2.57
N GLY A 83 8.00 5.18 2.96
CA GLY A 83 8.49 4.13 3.86
C GLY A 83 9.27 3.00 3.19
N SER A 84 9.37 2.97 1.86
CA SER A 84 9.76 1.77 1.10
C SER A 84 11.24 1.36 1.19
N LYS A 85 12.10 2.24 1.70
CA LYS A 85 13.57 2.03 1.73
C LYS A 85 13.99 0.85 2.60
N SER A 86 13.33 0.63 3.74
CA SER A 86 13.57 -0.53 4.62
C SER A 86 12.41 -0.71 5.60
N PHE A 87 12.37 -1.86 6.29
CA PHE A 87 11.38 -2.13 7.34
C PHE A 87 11.30 -1.04 8.40
N THR A 88 12.44 -0.52 8.85
CA THR A 88 12.49 0.57 9.83
C THR A 88 11.86 1.85 9.29
N HIS A 89 12.03 2.16 8.00
CA HIS A 89 11.41 3.34 7.39
C HIS A 89 9.89 3.18 7.33
N LEU A 90 9.41 2.00 6.93
CA LEU A 90 7.98 1.68 6.92
C LEU A 90 7.37 1.83 8.31
N ILE A 91 7.97 1.20 9.32
CA ILE A 91 7.54 1.30 10.72
C ILE A 91 7.48 2.77 11.18
N THR A 92 8.54 3.54 10.91
CA THR A 92 8.61 4.96 11.27
C THR A 92 7.48 5.79 10.64
N VAL A 93 7.14 5.50 9.38
CA VAL A 93 6.04 6.18 8.68
C VAL A 93 4.69 5.78 9.29
N LEU A 94 4.45 4.50 9.52
CA LEU A 94 3.20 4.01 10.12
C LEU A 94 2.98 4.55 11.54
N GLU A 95 4.01 4.60 12.38
CA GLU A 95 3.92 5.16 13.74
C GLU A 95 3.55 6.64 13.74
N ARG A 96 4.11 7.40 12.81
CA ARG A 96 3.93 8.85 12.75
C ARG A 96 2.64 9.27 12.03
N TYR A 97 2.34 8.60 10.93
CA TYR A 97 1.31 9.01 9.97
C TYR A 97 0.15 8.02 9.86
N GLY A 98 0.20 6.88 10.55
CA GLY A 98 -0.87 5.86 10.54
C GLY A 98 -2.24 6.39 10.95
N GLN A 99 -2.33 7.44 11.78
CA GLN A 99 -3.61 8.06 12.11
C GLN A 99 -4.34 8.64 10.88
N ILE A 100 -3.61 9.07 9.83
CA ILE A 100 -4.23 9.52 8.57
C ILE A 100 -4.97 8.33 7.93
N ILE A 101 -4.32 7.16 7.91
CA ILE A 101 -4.90 5.91 7.40
C ILE A 101 -6.12 5.52 8.24
N SER A 102 -6.04 5.58 9.58
CA SER A 102 -7.18 5.28 10.45
C SER A 102 -8.40 6.18 10.19
N LYS A 103 -8.18 7.45 9.84
CA LYS A 103 -9.28 8.39 9.51
C LYS A 103 -9.94 8.06 8.18
N LEU A 104 -9.14 7.62 7.22
CA LEU A 104 -9.60 7.22 5.90
C LEU A 104 -10.25 5.83 5.89
N CYS A 105 -9.93 4.97 6.86
CA CYS A 105 -10.39 3.58 6.93
C CYS A 105 -11.21 3.30 8.21
N PRO A 106 -12.37 3.96 8.41
CA PRO A 106 -13.16 3.83 9.64
C PRO A 106 -13.87 2.47 9.76
N ASP A 107 -14.08 1.77 8.65
CA ASP A 107 -14.82 0.52 8.55
C ASP A 107 -14.04 -0.56 7.79
N GLU A 108 -14.60 -1.77 7.76
CA GLU A 108 -13.98 -2.92 7.12
C GLU A 108 -13.87 -2.78 5.60
N GLU A 109 -14.84 -2.15 4.92
CA GLU A 109 -14.79 -1.98 3.46
C GLU A 109 -13.55 -1.14 3.08
N MET A 110 -13.32 -0.06 3.80
CA MET A 110 -12.16 0.80 3.58
C MET A 110 -10.84 0.13 4.02
N GLN A 111 -10.85 -0.71 5.05
CA GLN A 111 -9.69 -1.53 5.43
C GLN A 111 -9.35 -2.58 4.37
N LEU A 112 -10.35 -3.17 3.71
CA LEU A 112 -10.16 -4.08 2.57
C LEU A 112 -9.48 -3.33 1.41
N LEU A 113 -10.00 -2.14 1.07
CA LEU A 113 -9.39 -1.29 0.04
C LEU A 113 -7.93 -0.94 0.38
N LEU A 114 -7.62 -0.61 1.65
CA LEU A 114 -6.25 -0.36 2.09
C LEU A 114 -5.35 -1.57 1.87
N MET A 115 -5.82 -2.80 2.17
CA MET A 115 -5.03 -4.02 1.93
C MET A 115 -4.84 -4.31 0.45
N ASP A 116 -5.84 -4.03 -0.39
CA ASP A 116 -5.70 -4.09 -1.85
C ASP A 116 -4.60 -3.13 -2.32
N GLU A 117 -4.53 -1.93 -1.74
CA GLU A 117 -3.49 -0.95 -2.07
C GLU A 117 -2.09 -1.35 -1.61
N VAL A 118 -1.97 -1.91 -0.40
CA VAL A 118 -0.70 -2.48 0.09
C VAL A 118 -0.23 -3.64 -0.81
N SER A 119 -1.15 -4.54 -1.16
CA SER A 119 -0.87 -5.69 -2.03
C SER A 119 -0.48 -5.26 -3.44
N ALA A 120 -1.14 -4.23 -3.99
CA ALA A 120 -0.78 -3.67 -5.28
C ALA A 120 0.60 -3.00 -5.26
N TYR A 121 0.92 -2.25 -4.20
CA TYR A 121 2.21 -1.58 -4.04
C TYR A 121 3.36 -2.59 -3.95
N TRP A 122 3.19 -3.71 -3.26
CA TRP A 122 4.18 -4.79 -3.20
C TRP A 122 3.74 -6.06 -3.93
N LYS A 123 3.13 -5.91 -5.12
CA LYS A 123 2.62 -7.05 -5.90
C LYS A 123 3.65 -8.14 -6.22
N ASN A 124 4.93 -7.79 -6.23
CA ASN A 124 6.04 -8.73 -6.46
C ASN A 124 6.78 -9.13 -5.17
N SER A 125 6.30 -8.73 -4.00
CA SER A 125 6.92 -9.04 -2.71
C SER A 125 5.87 -9.44 -1.68
N THR A 126 5.62 -10.76 -1.60
CA THR A 126 4.77 -11.39 -0.57
C THR A 126 5.16 -10.92 0.83
N GLN A 127 6.47 -11.04 1.12
CA GLN A 127 7.03 -10.77 2.43
C GLN A 127 6.77 -9.32 2.86
N MET A 128 6.95 -8.35 1.95
CA MET A 128 6.68 -6.94 2.27
C MET A 128 5.20 -6.69 2.51
N THR A 129 4.31 -7.32 1.73
CA THR A 129 2.86 -7.23 1.90
C THR A 129 2.44 -7.77 3.28
N ALA A 130 2.87 -8.98 3.63
CA ALA A 130 2.58 -9.61 4.92
C ALA A 130 3.12 -8.77 6.09
N ILE A 131 4.37 -8.30 6.02
CA ILE A 131 4.97 -7.44 7.05
C ILE A 131 4.20 -6.13 7.20
N ALA A 132 3.78 -5.50 6.10
CA ALA A 132 3.02 -4.25 6.15
C ALA A 132 1.64 -4.48 6.81
N ILE A 133 0.91 -5.53 6.42
CA ILE A 133 -0.38 -5.88 7.00
C ILE A 133 -0.24 -6.21 8.49
N ASP A 134 0.75 -7.03 8.89
CA ASP A 134 1.05 -7.33 10.30
C ASP A 134 1.30 -6.06 11.13
N ARG A 135 2.10 -5.13 10.60
CA ARG A 135 2.36 -3.85 11.29
C ARG A 135 1.12 -2.98 11.35
N MET A 136 0.35 -2.89 10.27
CA MET A 136 -0.92 -2.14 10.27
C MET A 136 -1.92 -2.73 11.27
N MET A 137 -1.99 -4.05 11.41
CA MET A 137 -2.76 -4.73 12.46
C MET A 137 -2.24 -4.39 13.86
N GLY A 138 -0.93 -4.47 14.08
CA GLY A 138 -0.28 -4.13 15.35
C GLY A 138 -0.53 -2.68 15.79
N TYR A 139 -0.61 -1.75 14.83
CA TYR A 139 -0.99 -0.35 15.05
C TYR A 139 -2.51 -0.10 15.05
N ARG A 140 -3.33 -1.15 14.92
CA ARG A 140 -4.81 -1.10 14.87
C ARG A 140 -5.36 -0.25 13.73
N LEU A 141 -4.63 -0.18 12.61
CA LEU A 141 -5.10 0.44 11.38
C LEU A 141 -6.04 -0.50 10.60
N ILE A 142 -5.83 -1.81 10.77
CA ILE A 142 -6.64 -2.87 10.17
C ILE A 142 -7.05 -3.84 11.28
N SER A 143 -8.27 -4.35 11.20
CA SER A 143 -8.80 -5.37 12.12
C SER A 143 -8.54 -6.80 11.64
N ASN A 144 -8.43 -7.74 12.57
CA ASN A 144 -8.29 -9.16 12.24
C ASN A 144 -9.45 -9.67 11.36
N LEU A 145 -10.67 -9.17 11.59
CA LEU A 145 -11.84 -9.55 10.79
C LEU A 145 -11.71 -9.06 9.35
N ALA A 146 -11.23 -7.83 9.13
CA ALA A 146 -10.95 -7.32 7.80
C ALA A 146 -9.88 -8.17 7.09
N ILE A 147 -8.79 -8.56 7.78
CA ILE A 147 -7.74 -9.42 7.19
C ILE A 147 -8.33 -10.74 6.71
N VAL A 148 -9.12 -11.41 7.54
CA VAL A 148 -9.78 -12.68 7.14
C VAL A 148 -10.69 -12.46 5.93
N LYS A 149 -11.50 -11.40 5.91
CA LYS A 149 -12.35 -11.08 4.76
C LYS A 149 -11.56 -10.79 3.49
N TRP A 150 -10.42 -10.12 3.62
CA TRP A 150 -9.54 -9.80 2.49
C TRP A 150 -8.88 -11.06 1.93
N VAL A 151 -8.32 -11.91 2.79
CA VAL A 151 -7.74 -13.21 2.39
C VAL A 151 -8.77 -14.04 1.62
N PHE A 152 -9.99 -14.16 2.14
CA PHE A 152 -11.08 -14.91 1.48
C PHE A 152 -11.85 -14.13 0.42
N SER A 153 -11.36 -12.97 -0.02
CA SER A 153 -12.01 -12.21 -1.08
C SER A 153 -11.90 -12.93 -2.44
N PRO A 154 -12.87 -12.76 -3.35
CA PRO A 154 -12.83 -13.39 -4.67
C PRO A 154 -11.54 -13.09 -5.46
N ALA A 155 -10.91 -11.94 -5.23
CA ALA A 155 -9.67 -11.53 -5.89
C ALA A 155 -8.45 -12.40 -5.53
N ASN A 156 -8.50 -13.11 -4.40
CA ASN A 156 -7.39 -13.91 -3.88
C ASN A 156 -7.57 -15.42 -4.07
N VAL A 157 -8.76 -15.89 -4.46
CA VAL A 157 -9.08 -17.33 -4.57
C VAL A 157 -8.12 -18.07 -5.51
N ASP A 158 -7.80 -17.46 -6.65
CA ASP A 158 -6.88 -18.05 -7.62
C ASP A 158 -5.45 -18.16 -7.08
N GLN A 159 -5.10 -17.40 -6.03
CA GLN A 159 -3.78 -17.41 -5.42
C GLN A 159 -3.59 -18.51 -4.37
N PHE A 160 -4.68 -19.08 -3.83
CA PHE A 160 -4.64 -20.03 -2.71
C PHE A 160 -3.83 -21.30 -2.96
N HIS A 161 -3.73 -21.72 -4.22
CA HIS A 161 -3.08 -22.97 -4.63
C HIS A 161 -1.75 -22.74 -5.38
N VAL A 162 -1.40 -21.48 -5.65
CA VAL A 162 -0.18 -21.11 -6.40
C VAL A 162 0.79 -20.27 -5.58
N SER A 163 0.38 -19.83 -4.39
CA SER A 163 1.23 -19.01 -3.54
C SER A 163 0.90 -19.15 -2.06
N ASP A 164 1.94 -19.06 -1.23
CA ASP A 164 1.79 -19.03 0.22
C ASP A 164 1.34 -17.65 0.74
N ARG A 165 1.30 -16.61 -0.12
CA ARG A 165 0.94 -15.23 0.29
C ARG A 165 -0.34 -15.11 1.12
N PRO A 166 -1.44 -15.82 0.79
CA PRO A 166 -2.68 -15.69 1.54
C PRO A 166 -2.61 -16.36 2.93
N TRP A 167 -1.58 -17.17 3.19
CA TRP A 167 -1.43 -18.01 4.37
C TRP A 167 -0.31 -17.55 5.31
N GLU A 168 0.63 -16.72 4.82
CA GLU A 168 1.68 -16.03 5.60
C GLU A 168 1.18 -14.72 6.23
#